data_AF-A0A6P5FZT0-F1
#
_entry.id   AF-A0A6P5FZT0-F1
#
_cell.length_a   1.000
_cell.length_b   1.000
_cell.length_c   1.000
_cell.angle_alpha   90.00
_cell.angle_beta   90.00
_cell.angle_gamma   90.00
#
_symmetry.space_group_name_H-M   'P 1'
#
loop_
_entity.id
_entity.type
_entity.pdbx_description
1 polymer ?
#
loop_
_entity_poly.entity_id
_entity_poly.type
_entity_poly.pdbx_seq_one_letter_code
_entity_poly.pdbx_strand_id
1 'polypeptide(L)'
;MRLGLERGQGLQRQQLSHAMQSLPPLPGPANGTLVVSPSRRPQQQQNLLFPCYPGAASRVRSSKRLHVGGNNNNSNSLHNGLPELTASPCVAYRTSRLVSADAAAGSGSGSASGELQEKRVGSAEAAALLLPDGLSPEALPRHVAVIMDGNARWARARGLPVSAGHEAGYRSLKQMVKLSRRWGIRVLTVFAFSSENWLRPKAEVDFLMMLFEGVLRENIGDFLREGIRICVIGDSSKLPNSLQKLAREVEEATRNNSQLDLIVAVSYSGRRDIVRACQRIADKVKNKLVDPEDITELLFAQELETNCTTDYPYPDLLIRTSGELRLSNFLLWQSAYTELFFTRTQWPDFGEIDYLEALCSFQNRERRFGQRDV
;
A
#
# COMPACT_ATOMS: atom_id res chain seq x y z
N MET A 1 -10.38 30.49 64.09
CA MET A 1 -9.05 29.97 64.44
C MET A 1 -9.13 28.47 64.70
N ARG A 2 -8.69 27.66 63.72
CA ARG A 2 -8.21 26.27 63.86
C ARG A 2 -7.71 25.79 62.48
N LEU A 3 -6.81 24.79 62.52
CA LEU A 3 -6.21 24.00 61.41
C LEU A 3 -4.97 24.65 60.75
N GLY A 4 -3.84 23.98 60.49
CA GLY A 4 -3.42 22.60 60.67
C GLY A 4 -2.18 22.32 59.77
N LEU A 5 -1.28 21.45 60.25
CA LEU A 5 -0.40 20.54 59.49
C LEU A 5 0.69 21.10 58.53
N GLU A 6 1.92 21.18 59.04
CA GLU A 6 3.14 20.92 58.24
C GLU A 6 4.14 20.07 59.05
N ARG A 7 4.22 18.76 58.74
CA ARG A 7 5.38 17.89 59.03
C ARG A 7 5.37 16.72 58.04
N GLY A 8 6.34 16.65 57.14
CA GLY A 8 6.43 15.50 56.23
C GLY A 8 7.42 15.56 55.07
N GLN A 9 8.58 16.23 55.19
CA GLN A 9 9.66 16.09 54.20
C GLN A 9 11.03 16.17 54.89
N GLY A 10 11.50 15.04 55.42
CA GLY A 10 12.81 15.00 56.10
C GLY A 10 13.43 13.62 56.32
N LEU A 11 12.74 12.52 55.99
CA LEU A 11 13.16 11.16 56.39
C LEU A 11 13.36 10.16 55.25
N GLN A 12 13.27 10.57 53.98
CA GLN A 12 13.46 9.67 52.83
C GLN A 12 14.74 9.91 52.01
N ARG A 13 15.63 10.81 52.47
CA ARG A 13 16.95 11.03 51.85
C ARG A 13 18.14 10.41 52.59
N GLN A 14 17.92 9.73 53.72
CA GLN A 14 18.99 9.07 54.49
C GLN A 14 18.98 7.53 54.45
N GLN A 15 18.07 6.90 53.70
CA GLN A 15 18.04 5.44 53.51
C GLN A 15 18.55 4.95 52.15
N LEU A 16 19.05 5.84 51.28
CA LEU A 16 19.63 5.46 49.97
C LEU A 16 21.16 5.56 49.90
N SER A 17 21.84 5.98 50.97
CA SER A 17 23.31 6.08 51.01
C SER A 17 24.02 4.89 51.68
N HIS A 18 23.29 3.87 52.14
CA HIS A 18 23.86 2.72 52.86
C HIS A 18 23.68 1.35 52.15
N ALA A 19 23.12 1.32 50.93
CA ALA A 19 22.89 0.08 50.17
C ALA A 19 23.76 -0.04 48.90
N MET A 20 24.96 0.56 48.89
CA MET A 20 25.98 0.40 47.84
C MET A 20 27.33 -0.07 48.39
N GLN A 21 27.32 -0.91 49.43
CA GLN A 21 28.53 -1.55 49.97
C GLN A 21 28.27 -3.02 50.27
N SER A 22 28.15 -3.85 49.22
CA SER A 22 28.45 -5.29 49.24
C SER A 22 28.08 -5.93 47.89
N LEU A 23 28.96 -5.79 46.89
CA LEU A 23 28.98 -6.67 45.73
C LEU A 23 30.38 -7.29 45.63
N PRO A 24 30.52 -8.61 45.43
CA PRO A 24 31.82 -9.23 45.22
C PRO A 24 32.41 -8.80 43.87
N PRO A 25 33.75 -8.74 43.74
CA PRO A 25 34.39 -8.28 42.51
C PRO A 25 34.17 -9.26 41.35
N LEU A 26 33.95 -8.73 40.15
CA LEU A 26 33.94 -9.48 38.90
C LEU A 26 35.34 -10.06 38.61
N PRO A 27 35.45 -11.28 38.04
CA PRO A 27 36.74 -11.84 37.66
C PRO A 27 37.37 -11.01 36.54
N GLY A 28 38.64 -10.62 36.73
CA GLY A 28 39.44 -9.89 35.76
C GLY A 28 39.78 -10.71 34.50
N PRO A 29 40.25 -10.04 33.44
CA PRO A 29 40.54 -10.71 32.17
C PRO A 29 41.72 -11.68 32.34
N ALA A 30 41.54 -12.91 31.85
CA ALA A 30 42.58 -13.92 31.80
C ALA A 30 43.72 -13.46 30.86
N ASN A 31 44.94 -13.48 31.40
CA ASN A 31 46.18 -13.36 30.63
C ASN A 31 46.31 -14.57 29.68
N GLY A 32 45.92 -14.36 28.43
CA GLY A 32 46.26 -15.23 27.31
C GLY A 32 47.39 -14.60 26.49
N THR A 33 48.56 -15.20 26.54
CA THR A 33 49.76 -14.83 25.78
C THR A 33 49.47 -14.83 24.28
N LEU A 34 49.44 -13.65 23.67
CA LEU A 34 49.43 -13.46 22.21
C LEU A 34 50.84 -13.76 21.67
N VAL A 35 51.00 -14.93 21.02
CA VAL A 35 52.14 -15.19 20.14
C VAL A 35 51.87 -14.48 18.82
N VAL A 36 52.61 -13.40 18.55
CA VAL A 36 52.66 -12.74 17.24
C VAL A 36 53.89 -13.26 16.51
N SER A 37 53.71 -13.78 15.30
CA SER A 37 54.78 -13.97 14.31
C SER A 37 54.19 -13.89 12.89
N PRO A 38 54.97 -13.46 11.89
CA PRO A 38 54.49 -12.46 10.93
C PRO A 38 54.12 -13.02 9.54
N SER A 39 53.27 -12.24 8.86
CA SER A 39 53.23 -11.98 7.41
C SER A 39 53.16 -13.15 6.41
N ARG A 40 52.06 -13.21 5.65
CA ARG A 40 52.05 -13.42 4.18
C ARG A 40 50.73 -12.92 3.56
N ARG A 41 50.86 -12.27 2.40
CA ARG A 41 49.82 -11.58 1.61
C ARG A 41 48.76 -12.54 1.04
N PRO A 42 47.55 -12.06 0.68
CA PRO A 42 46.48 -12.88 0.12
C PRO A 42 46.69 -13.18 -1.37
N GLN A 43 46.52 -14.46 -1.76
CA GLN A 43 46.30 -14.89 -3.14
C GLN A 43 44.81 -14.84 -3.47
N GLN A 44 44.55 -14.56 -4.75
CA GLN A 44 43.27 -14.34 -5.41
C GLN A 44 42.22 -15.42 -5.13
N GLN A 45 41.00 -15.01 -4.75
CA GLN A 45 39.81 -15.86 -4.82
C GLN A 45 39.32 -15.93 -6.27
N GLN A 46 39.34 -17.15 -6.80
CA GLN A 46 38.75 -17.54 -8.08
C GLN A 46 37.23 -17.60 -7.98
N ASN A 47 36.58 -17.17 -9.07
CA ASN A 47 35.15 -17.32 -9.34
C ASN A 47 34.71 -18.78 -9.23
N LEU A 48 33.69 -19.04 -8.40
CA LEU A 48 32.92 -20.28 -8.45
C LEU A 48 31.63 -20.04 -9.25
N LEU A 49 31.69 -20.41 -10.53
CA LEU A 49 30.54 -20.66 -11.39
C LEU A 49 29.97 -22.05 -11.04
N PHE A 50 28.66 -22.13 -10.76
CA PHE A 50 27.96 -23.41 -10.64
C PHE A 50 27.61 -23.98 -12.02
N PRO A 51 27.67 -25.32 -12.21
CA PRO A 51 27.59 -25.96 -13.52
C PRO A 51 26.15 -26.15 -14.01
N CYS A 52 25.96 -25.96 -15.32
CA CYS A 52 24.78 -26.40 -16.07
C CYS A 52 24.83 -27.92 -16.30
N TYR A 53 23.73 -28.62 -16.02
CA TYR A 53 23.53 -30.01 -16.43
C TYR A 53 22.86 -30.08 -17.82
N PRO A 54 23.34 -30.96 -18.74
CA PRO A 54 22.69 -31.21 -20.02
C PRO A 54 21.84 -32.48 -20.00
N GLY A 55 20.75 -32.49 -20.79
CA GLY A 55 20.24 -33.72 -21.40
C GLY A 55 18.74 -33.96 -21.30
N ALA A 56 18.04 -33.73 -22.43
CA ALA A 56 17.06 -34.68 -22.97
C ALA A 56 16.73 -34.29 -24.41
N ALA A 57 17.40 -34.93 -25.37
CA ALA A 57 17.06 -34.90 -26.79
C ALA A 57 15.91 -35.87 -27.06
N SER A 58 14.89 -35.45 -27.82
CA SER A 58 14.00 -36.40 -28.49
C SER A 58 13.77 -36.03 -29.97
N ARG A 59 14.42 -36.85 -30.80
CA ARG A 59 14.08 -37.33 -32.15
C ARG A 59 13.27 -36.43 -33.10
N VAL A 60 14.01 -35.92 -34.08
CA VAL A 60 13.54 -35.63 -35.44
C VAL A 60 13.16 -36.93 -36.16
N ARG A 61 11.97 -36.98 -36.77
CA ARG A 61 11.68 -37.84 -37.92
C ARG A 61 11.61 -36.97 -39.16
N SER A 62 12.49 -37.29 -40.10
CA SER A 62 12.55 -36.75 -41.45
C SER A 62 11.44 -37.31 -42.34
N SER A 63 10.93 -36.49 -43.28
CA SER A 63 10.52 -36.96 -44.60
C SER A 63 10.31 -35.80 -45.60
N LYS A 64 11.15 -35.86 -46.65
CA LYS A 64 10.94 -35.49 -48.04
C LYS A 64 11.07 -34.00 -48.49
N ARG A 65 12.09 -33.86 -49.34
CA ARG A 65 12.42 -32.77 -50.28
C ARG A 65 11.31 -32.51 -51.29
N LEU A 66 11.24 -31.27 -51.77
CA LEU A 66 11.22 -30.93 -53.21
C LEU A 66 11.89 -29.54 -53.41
N HIS A 67 12.77 -29.46 -54.42
CA HIS A 67 13.39 -28.23 -54.97
C HIS A 67 12.32 -27.30 -55.58
N VAL A 68 12.52 -26.01 -55.93
CA VAL A 68 13.54 -25.35 -56.79
C VAL A 68 13.39 -23.82 -56.64
N GLY A 69 14.52 -23.09 -56.72
CA GLY A 69 14.63 -21.73 -57.28
C GLY A 69 14.51 -20.57 -56.27
N GLY A 70 15.42 -19.60 -56.17
CA GLY A 70 16.52 -19.18 -57.02
C GLY A 70 16.51 -17.63 -57.09
N ASN A 71 17.68 -17.06 -56.80
CA ASN A 71 18.17 -15.70 -57.08
C ASN A 71 18.20 -14.59 -56.02
N ASN A 72 19.41 -14.00 -56.00
CA ASN A 72 20.04 -12.98 -55.17
C ASN A 72 19.48 -11.56 -55.38
N ASN A 73 19.59 -10.68 -54.36
CA ASN A 73 20.61 -9.62 -54.35
C ASN A 73 20.62 -8.77 -53.06
N ASN A 74 21.86 -8.42 -52.68
CA ASN A 74 22.38 -7.48 -51.67
C ASN A 74 21.52 -6.29 -51.24
N SER A 75 21.58 -5.97 -49.93
CA SER A 75 22.28 -4.77 -49.42
C SER A 75 22.37 -4.73 -47.89
N ASN A 76 23.58 -4.43 -47.39
CA ASN A 76 23.94 -4.20 -45.99
C ASN A 76 23.12 -3.08 -45.31
N SER A 77 22.73 -3.27 -44.05
CA SER A 77 23.05 -2.33 -42.96
C SER A 77 22.81 -2.97 -41.59
N LEU A 78 23.78 -2.76 -40.71
CA LEU A 78 23.87 -3.29 -39.35
C LEU A 78 22.94 -2.53 -38.41
N HIS A 79 22.03 -3.23 -37.74
CA HIS A 79 21.39 -2.75 -36.50
C HIS A 79 21.31 -3.89 -35.48
N ASN A 80 21.95 -3.66 -34.33
CA ASN A 80 21.91 -4.53 -33.16
C ASN A 80 20.48 -4.54 -32.58
N GLY A 81 19.82 -5.69 -32.67
CA GLY A 81 18.51 -5.95 -32.07
C GLY A 81 18.61 -6.28 -30.58
N LEU A 82 17.89 -5.53 -29.76
CA LEU A 82 17.45 -5.91 -28.41
C LEU A 82 16.08 -6.61 -28.53
N PRO A 83 15.77 -7.60 -27.67
CA PRO A 83 14.54 -8.38 -27.82
C PRO A 83 13.30 -7.54 -27.48
N GLU A 84 12.38 -7.51 -28.44
CA GLU A 84 11.05 -6.96 -28.40
C GLU A 84 10.19 -7.78 -27.42
N LEU A 85 9.81 -7.17 -26.29
CA LEU A 85 8.81 -7.74 -25.39
C LEU A 85 7.44 -7.49 -26.02
N THR A 86 6.79 -8.57 -26.43
CA THR A 86 5.46 -8.56 -27.03
C THR A 86 4.46 -7.91 -26.08
N ALA A 87 3.88 -6.79 -26.52
CA ALA A 87 2.74 -6.17 -25.88
C ALA A 87 1.53 -7.12 -25.95
N SER A 88 0.91 -7.39 -24.80
CA SER A 88 -0.40 -8.03 -24.73
C SER A 88 -1.47 -7.13 -25.37
N PRO A 89 -2.41 -7.66 -26.16
CA PRO A 89 -3.35 -6.84 -26.91
C PRO A 89 -4.53 -6.42 -26.02
N CYS A 90 -4.45 -5.20 -25.52
CA CYS A 90 -5.55 -4.38 -25.02
C CYS A 90 -5.08 -2.95 -25.32
N VAL A 91 -5.57 -2.17 -26.29
CA VAL A 91 -6.94 -1.88 -26.68
C VAL A 91 -6.86 -0.92 -27.88
N ALA A 92 -7.77 -1.04 -28.86
CA ALA A 92 -8.09 0.03 -29.80
C ALA A 92 -9.55 0.43 -29.57
N TYR A 93 -9.82 1.59 -28.94
CA TYR A 93 -11.19 2.10 -28.79
C TYR A 93 -11.54 3.07 -29.93
N ARG A 94 -12.61 2.72 -30.65
CA ARG A 94 -13.38 3.63 -31.49
C ARG A 94 -14.30 4.45 -30.59
N THR A 95 -14.23 5.76 -30.69
CA THR A 95 -15.21 6.68 -30.10
C THR A 95 -16.46 6.73 -31.00
N SER A 96 -17.59 6.22 -30.53
CA SER A 96 -18.89 6.48 -31.15
C SER A 96 -19.52 7.72 -30.51
N ARG A 97 -19.78 8.73 -31.34
CA ARG A 97 -20.59 9.91 -30.99
C ARG A 97 -22.02 9.47 -30.71
N LEU A 98 -22.55 9.77 -29.53
CA LEU A 98 -23.98 9.75 -29.27
C LEU A 98 -24.62 11.01 -29.88
N VAL A 99 -25.56 10.78 -30.80
CA VAL A 99 -26.44 11.79 -31.39
C VAL A 99 -27.64 11.95 -30.45
N SER A 100 -27.93 13.20 -30.07
CA SER A 100 -29.10 13.59 -29.29
C SER A 100 -30.40 13.30 -30.07
N ALA A 101 -31.37 12.63 -29.44
CA ALA A 101 -32.73 12.56 -29.92
C ALA A 101 -33.61 13.45 -29.04
N ASP A 102 -34.12 14.53 -29.63
CA ASP A 102 -35.05 15.47 -29.01
C ASP A 102 -36.50 14.95 -29.03
N ALA A 103 -37.24 15.51 -28.08
CA ALA A 103 -38.54 15.13 -27.58
C ALA A 103 -39.72 15.29 -28.57
N ALA A 104 -40.72 14.42 -28.42
CA ALA A 104 -42.08 14.64 -28.87
C ALA A 104 -43.00 14.75 -27.64
N ALA A 105 -43.58 15.95 -27.45
CA ALA A 105 -44.58 16.24 -26.43
C ALA A 105 -45.97 15.81 -26.92
N GLY A 106 -46.67 15.02 -26.10
CA GLY A 106 -48.09 14.70 -26.26
C GLY A 106 -48.84 15.08 -25.00
N SER A 107 -49.75 16.04 -25.12
CA SER A 107 -50.66 16.51 -24.08
C SER A 107 -51.82 15.53 -23.90
N GLY A 108 -52.13 15.19 -22.64
CA GLY A 108 -53.28 14.37 -22.28
C GLY A 108 -53.71 14.63 -20.84
N SER A 109 -54.81 15.36 -20.69
CA SER A 109 -55.50 15.68 -19.45
C SER A 109 -56.26 14.47 -18.87
N GLY A 110 -56.22 14.28 -17.56
CA GLY A 110 -57.09 13.31 -16.88
C GLY A 110 -56.89 13.30 -15.36
N SER A 111 -57.81 13.92 -14.64
CA SER A 111 -57.97 13.84 -13.19
C SER A 111 -58.57 12.51 -12.76
N ALA A 112 -58.03 11.85 -11.73
CA ALA A 112 -58.82 11.11 -10.75
C ALA A 112 -57.95 10.68 -9.57
N SER A 113 -58.44 11.01 -8.40
CA SER A 113 -58.07 10.55 -7.07
C SER A 113 -58.27 9.03 -6.90
N GLY A 114 -57.37 8.40 -6.16
CA GLY A 114 -57.51 7.00 -5.72
C GLY A 114 -56.27 6.53 -4.99
N GLU A 115 -56.34 6.46 -3.67
CA GLU A 115 -55.40 5.70 -2.83
C GLU A 115 -55.47 4.22 -3.24
N LEU A 116 -54.32 3.60 -3.54
CA LEU A 116 -54.10 2.16 -3.46
C LEU A 116 -52.59 1.90 -3.32
N GLN A 117 -52.26 1.00 -2.40
CA GLN A 117 -50.92 0.54 -2.04
C GLN A 117 -50.07 0.14 -3.24
N GLU A 118 -48.79 0.55 -3.25
CA GLU A 118 -47.79 -0.10 -4.07
C GLU A 118 -46.43 -0.20 -3.35
N LYS A 119 -45.87 -1.41 -3.40
CA LYS A 119 -44.54 -1.79 -2.94
C LYS A 119 -43.49 -0.75 -3.36
N ARG A 120 -42.86 -0.09 -2.38
CA ARG A 120 -41.51 0.48 -2.55
C ARG A 120 -40.50 -0.46 -1.90
N VAL A 121 -40.32 -1.61 -2.54
CA VAL A 121 -39.07 -2.37 -2.42
C VAL A 121 -38.45 -2.31 -3.81
N GLY A 122 -37.25 -1.72 -3.90
CA GLY A 122 -36.43 -1.75 -5.11
C GLY A 122 -36.48 -0.48 -5.97
N SER A 123 -35.83 0.60 -5.51
CA SER A 123 -35.36 1.64 -6.46
C SER A 123 -34.08 2.37 -6.03
N ALA A 124 -33.33 1.83 -5.06
CA ALA A 124 -32.02 2.38 -4.65
C ALA A 124 -30.86 1.41 -4.91
N GLU A 125 -31.14 0.18 -5.34
CA GLU A 125 -30.15 -0.91 -5.44
C GLU A 125 -29.69 -1.20 -6.88
N ALA A 126 -30.12 -0.41 -7.86
CA ALA A 126 -29.87 -0.66 -9.28
C ALA A 126 -29.35 0.57 -10.05
N ALA A 127 -28.60 1.46 -9.40
CA ALA A 127 -27.53 2.10 -10.14
C ALA A 127 -26.42 1.06 -10.27
N ALA A 128 -26.58 0.13 -11.22
CA ALA A 128 -25.54 -0.86 -11.54
C ALA A 128 -24.21 -0.11 -11.59
N LEU A 129 -23.24 -0.54 -10.79
CA LEU A 129 -21.88 -0.04 -10.89
C LEU A 129 -21.47 -0.20 -12.35
N LEU A 130 -21.49 0.89 -13.12
CA LEU A 130 -20.98 0.88 -14.48
C LEU A 130 -19.46 0.78 -14.36
N LEU A 131 -19.01 -0.45 -14.21
CA LEU A 131 -17.62 -0.83 -14.30
C LEU A 131 -17.17 -0.57 -15.75
N PRO A 132 -15.94 -0.07 -15.93
CA PRO A 132 -15.31 -0.04 -17.25
C PRO A 132 -15.24 -1.43 -17.87
N ASP A 133 -15.25 -1.47 -19.20
CA ASP A 133 -14.99 -2.67 -19.97
C ASP A 133 -13.69 -3.33 -19.51
N GLY A 134 -13.74 -4.64 -19.26
CA GLY A 134 -12.61 -5.43 -18.77
C GLY A 134 -12.62 -5.70 -17.26
N LEU A 135 -13.44 -5.01 -16.46
CA LEU A 135 -13.63 -5.34 -15.03
C LEU A 135 -14.87 -6.19 -14.80
N SER A 136 -14.77 -7.17 -13.91
CA SER A 136 -15.88 -7.99 -13.42
C SER A 136 -16.04 -7.77 -11.92
N PRO A 137 -17.26 -7.51 -11.40
CA PRO A 137 -17.49 -7.26 -9.98
C PRO A 137 -16.97 -8.36 -9.05
N GLU A 138 -17.01 -9.62 -9.51
CA GLU A 138 -16.64 -10.81 -8.75
C GLU A 138 -15.12 -11.00 -8.70
N ALA A 139 -14.40 -10.49 -9.70
CA ALA A 139 -12.95 -10.63 -9.84
C ALA A 139 -12.18 -9.41 -9.32
N LEU A 140 -12.85 -8.35 -8.87
CA LEU A 140 -12.20 -7.17 -8.33
C LEU A 140 -11.48 -7.44 -7.00
N PRO A 141 -10.29 -6.83 -6.78
CA PRO A 141 -9.67 -6.86 -5.47
C PRO A 141 -10.57 -6.13 -4.46
N ARG A 142 -10.77 -6.71 -3.29
CA ARG A 142 -11.51 -6.05 -2.20
C ARG A 142 -10.66 -4.98 -1.54
N HIS A 143 -9.36 -5.25 -1.42
CA HIS A 143 -8.39 -4.33 -0.81
C HIS A 143 -7.24 -4.02 -1.77
N VAL A 144 -7.10 -2.75 -2.14
CA VAL A 144 -5.96 -2.24 -2.91
C VAL A 144 -5.03 -1.45 -2.00
N ALA A 145 -3.73 -1.73 -2.06
CA ALA A 145 -2.69 -0.92 -1.45
C ALA A 145 -1.88 -0.19 -2.53
N VAL A 146 -1.43 1.04 -2.27
CA VAL A 146 -0.66 1.82 -3.25
C VAL A 146 0.54 2.55 -2.62
N ILE A 147 1.70 2.37 -3.24
CA ILE A 147 2.91 3.15 -2.99
C ILE A 147 3.00 4.25 -4.05
N MET A 148 2.65 5.47 -3.64
CA MET A 148 2.51 6.67 -4.48
C MET A 148 3.87 7.32 -4.79
N ASP A 149 4.75 6.59 -5.46
CA ASP A 149 6.13 7.00 -5.74
C ASP A 149 6.25 7.83 -7.03
N GLY A 150 7.26 8.70 -7.10
CA GLY A 150 7.58 9.50 -8.28
C GLY A 150 7.28 11.00 -8.20
N ASN A 151 6.61 11.50 -7.16
CA ASN A 151 6.23 12.93 -7.04
C ASN A 151 7.38 13.92 -7.27
N ALA A 152 8.51 13.73 -6.57
CA ALA A 152 9.67 14.61 -6.70
C ALA A 152 10.36 14.49 -8.07
N ARG A 153 10.41 13.27 -8.64
CA ARG A 153 10.97 13.04 -9.98
C ARG A 153 10.11 13.75 -11.04
N TRP A 154 8.80 13.71 -10.86
CA TRP A 154 7.83 14.29 -11.78
C TRP A 154 7.98 15.81 -11.86
N ALA A 155 8.12 16.44 -10.69
CA ALA A 155 8.33 17.88 -10.60
C ALA A 155 9.68 18.29 -11.21
N ARG A 156 10.77 17.60 -10.84
CA ARG A 156 12.12 17.89 -11.35
C ARG A 156 12.22 17.75 -12.86
N ALA A 157 11.61 16.71 -13.44
CA ALA A 157 11.58 16.50 -14.89
C ALA A 157 10.88 17.64 -15.66
N ARG A 158 10.06 18.44 -14.97
CA ARG A 158 9.32 19.58 -15.53
C ARG A 158 9.87 20.93 -15.07
N GLY A 159 11.02 20.97 -14.39
CA GLY A 159 11.59 22.21 -13.85
C GLY A 159 10.76 22.85 -12.73
N LEU A 160 9.89 22.08 -12.08
CA LEU A 160 8.98 22.54 -11.02
C LEU A 160 9.55 22.26 -9.62
N PRO A 161 9.14 23.04 -8.59
CA PRO A 161 9.47 22.71 -7.21
C PRO A 161 8.84 21.37 -6.78
N VAL A 162 9.51 20.66 -5.87
CA VAL A 162 9.06 19.33 -5.38
C VAL A 162 7.63 19.37 -4.80
N SER A 163 7.26 20.48 -4.15
CA SER A 163 5.91 20.72 -3.63
C SER A 163 4.82 20.57 -4.72
N ALA A 164 5.04 21.12 -5.91
CA ALA A 164 4.10 21.02 -7.02
C ALA A 164 3.87 19.57 -7.46
N GLY A 165 4.89 18.72 -7.34
CA GLY A 165 4.76 17.27 -7.59
C GLY A 165 3.86 16.59 -6.56
N HIS A 166 3.98 16.94 -5.28
CA HIS A 166 3.12 16.40 -4.23
C HIS A 166 1.66 16.89 -4.34
N GLU A 167 1.44 18.15 -4.71
CA GLU A 167 0.10 18.67 -4.99
C GLU A 167 -0.56 17.95 -6.18
N ALA A 168 0.20 17.69 -7.25
CA ALA A 168 -0.25 16.90 -8.38
C ALA A 168 -0.53 15.43 -7.99
N GLY A 169 0.31 14.87 -7.11
CA GLY A 169 0.09 13.57 -6.51
C GLY A 169 -1.20 13.50 -5.69
N TYR A 170 -1.53 14.55 -4.93
CA TYR A 170 -2.79 14.61 -4.20
C TYR A 170 -4.01 14.62 -5.14
N ARG A 171 -3.95 15.33 -6.28
CA ARG A 171 -5.02 15.27 -7.30
C ARG A 171 -5.23 13.84 -7.82
N SER A 172 -4.15 13.12 -8.07
CA SER A 172 -4.18 11.72 -8.52
C SER A 172 -4.78 10.80 -7.44
N LEU A 173 -4.44 11.02 -6.16
CA LEU A 173 -5.06 10.31 -5.04
C LEU A 173 -6.56 10.56 -4.96
N LYS A 174 -7.01 11.81 -5.08
CA LYS A 174 -8.44 12.16 -5.06
C LYS A 174 -9.20 11.46 -6.18
N GLN A 175 -8.61 11.36 -7.37
CA GLN A 175 -9.18 10.61 -8.48
C GLN A 175 -9.25 9.10 -8.17
N MET A 176 -8.16 8.51 -7.67
CA MET A 176 -8.12 7.08 -7.33
C MET A 176 -9.17 6.73 -6.27
N VAL A 177 -9.31 7.52 -5.21
CA VAL A 177 -10.34 7.32 -4.15
C VAL A 177 -11.75 7.32 -4.76
N LYS A 178 -12.05 8.28 -5.64
CA LYS A 178 -13.34 8.36 -6.33
C LYS A 178 -13.60 7.13 -7.20
N LEU A 179 -12.59 6.67 -7.95
CA LEU A 179 -12.69 5.47 -8.79
C LEU A 179 -12.85 4.21 -7.96
N SER A 180 -12.04 4.04 -6.90
CA SER A 180 -12.12 2.89 -5.98
C SER A 180 -13.52 2.75 -5.39
N ARG A 181 -14.12 3.85 -4.88
CA ARG A 181 -15.50 3.84 -4.41
C ARG A 181 -16.48 3.48 -5.54
N ARG A 182 -16.37 4.17 -6.69
CA ARG A 182 -17.27 3.99 -7.83
C ARG A 182 -17.23 2.57 -8.40
N TRP A 183 -16.08 1.90 -8.34
CA TRP A 183 -15.88 0.55 -8.86
C TRP A 183 -16.07 -0.54 -7.80
N GLY A 184 -16.39 -0.19 -6.55
CA GLY A 184 -16.73 -1.16 -5.51
C GLY A 184 -15.54 -1.79 -4.79
N ILE A 185 -14.36 -1.16 -4.86
CA ILE A 185 -13.23 -1.49 -3.99
C ILE A 185 -13.61 -1.13 -2.55
N ARG A 186 -13.40 -2.06 -1.61
CA ARG A 186 -13.85 -1.92 -0.22
C ARG A 186 -12.83 -1.22 0.66
N VAL A 187 -11.55 -1.47 0.42
CA VAL A 187 -10.45 -0.88 1.19
C VAL A 187 -9.38 -0.34 0.24
N LEU A 188 -8.95 0.89 0.47
CA LEU A 188 -7.81 1.50 -0.19
C LEU A 188 -6.78 1.90 0.87
N THR A 189 -5.58 1.33 0.85
CA THR A 189 -4.47 1.75 1.71
C THR A 189 -3.43 2.51 0.93
N VAL A 190 -3.14 3.74 1.34
CA VAL A 190 -2.18 4.61 0.65
C VAL A 190 -0.94 4.84 1.49
N PHE A 191 0.25 4.66 0.90
CA PHE A 191 1.50 4.94 1.58
C PHE A 191 1.86 6.42 1.44
N ALA A 192 1.33 7.25 2.33
CA ALA A 192 1.48 8.70 2.26
C ALA A 192 2.85 9.18 2.76
N PHE A 193 3.37 8.60 3.85
CA PHE A 193 4.66 9.00 4.42
C PHE A 193 5.30 7.86 5.21
N SER A 194 6.52 7.46 4.89
CA SER A 194 7.23 6.38 5.61
C SER A 194 7.97 6.89 6.85
N SER A 195 8.27 6.00 7.80
CA SER A 195 9.16 6.30 8.94
C SER A 195 10.55 6.78 8.49
N GLU A 196 11.05 6.31 7.36
CA GLU A 196 12.34 6.72 6.80
C GLU A 196 12.26 8.10 6.12
N ASN A 197 11.07 8.58 5.76
CA ASN A 197 10.90 9.90 5.13
C ASN A 197 11.18 11.07 6.07
N TRP A 198 11.26 10.84 7.39
CA TRP A 198 11.76 11.83 8.35
C TRP A 198 13.22 12.22 8.12
N LEU A 199 13.99 11.43 7.36
CA LEU A 199 15.38 11.73 6.99
C LEU A 199 15.50 12.71 5.80
N ARG A 200 14.37 13.10 5.19
CA ARG A 200 14.34 14.07 4.09
C ARG A 200 14.60 15.50 4.61
N PRO A 201 14.91 16.46 3.73
CA PRO A 201 15.08 17.86 4.14
C PRO A 201 13.87 18.38 4.93
N LYS A 202 14.14 19.10 6.03
CA LYS A 202 13.10 19.59 6.95
C LYS A 202 11.98 20.38 6.23
N ALA A 203 12.34 21.22 5.28
CA ALA A 203 11.36 22.00 4.52
C ALA A 203 10.39 21.11 3.71
N GLU A 204 10.86 19.98 3.17
CA GLU A 204 9.99 19.02 2.47
C GLU A 204 9.07 18.30 3.46
N VAL A 205 9.61 17.87 4.61
CA VAL A 205 8.83 17.22 5.67
C VAL A 205 7.73 18.16 6.20
N ASP A 206 8.09 19.40 6.52
CA ASP A 206 7.15 20.40 7.02
C ASP A 206 6.04 20.67 5.99
N PHE A 207 6.41 20.80 4.71
CA PHE A 207 5.43 20.94 3.62
C PHE A 207 4.47 19.76 3.53
N LEU A 208 4.97 18.52 3.62
CA LEU A 208 4.13 17.32 3.57
C LEU A 208 3.16 17.23 4.75
N MET A 209 3.59 17.61 5.95
CA MET A 209 2.70 17.67 7.12
C MET A 209 1.60 18.71 6.93
N MET A 210 1.94 19.90 6.42
CA MET A 210 0.94 20.94 6.11
C MET A 210 -0.03 20.49 5.01
N LEU A 211 0.47 19.86 3.95
CA LEU A 211 -0.35 19.34 2.86
C LEU A 211 -1.34 18.30 3.40
N PHE A 212 -0.88 17.35 4.21
CA PHE A 212 -1.77 16.34 4.79
C PHE A 212 -2.83 16.96 5.71
N GLU A 213 -2.45 17.93 6.55
CA GLU A 213 -3.40 18.66 7.39
C GLU A 213 -4.46 19.42 6.56
N GLY A 214 -4.04 20.09 5.49
CA GLY A 214 -4.94 20.78 4.55
C GLY A 214 -5.91 19.81 3.88
N VAL A 215 -5.40 18.68 3.38
CA VAL A 215 -6.23 17.64 2.74
C VAL A 215 -7.30 17.11 3.69
N LEU A 216 -6.95 16.76 4.93
CA LEU A 216 -7.94 16.27 5.89
C LEU A 216 -9.02 17.33 6.19
N ARG A 217 -8.59 18.58 6.41
CA ARG A 217 -9.48 19.69 6.75
C ARG A 217 -10.45 20.03 5.62
N GLU A 218 -9.97 20.07 4.39
CA GLU A 218 -10.76 20.46 3.22
C GLU A 218 -11.73 19.35 2.78
N ASN A 219 -11.39 18.08 3.00
CA ASN A 219 -12.16 16.95 2.48
C ASN A 219 -13.02 16.23 3.52
N ILE A 220 -13.03 16.63 4.80
CA ILE A 220 -13.88 15.98 5.82
C ILE A 220 -15.35 15.94 5.39
N GLY A 221 -15.87 17.02 4.81
CA GLY A 221 -17.23 17.08 4.29
C GLY A 221 -17.44 16.13 3.10
N ASP A 222 -16.44 15.97 2.24
CA ASP A 222 -16.48 15.01 1.12
C ASP A 222 -16.51 13.58 1.66
N PHE A 223 -15.67 13.24 2.64
CA PHE A 223 -15.62 11.91 3.24
C PHE A 223 -16.96 11.50 3.85
N LEU A 224 -17.61 12.42 4.58
CA LEU A 224 -18.94 12.20 5.15
C LEU A 224 -20.01 11.99 4.08
N ARG A 225 -20.06 12.87 3.07
CA ARG A 225 -21.07 12.78 2.00
C ARG A 225 -20.89 11.55 1.12
N GLU A 226 -19.64 11.13 0.90
CA GLU A 226 -19.31 9.99 0.04
C GLU A 226 -19.24 8.66 0.80
N GLY A 227 -19.49 8.66 2.11
CA GLY A 227 -19.48 7.44 2.93
C GLY A 227 -18.10 6.80 3.05
N ILE A 228 -17.03 7.60 3.06
CA ILE A 228 -15.64 7.14 3.20
C ILE A 228 -15.28 7.13 4.68
N ARG A 229 -14.82 5.98 5.20
CA ARG A 229 -14.28 5.84 6.55
C ARG A 229 -12.77 6.03 6.50
N ILE A 230 -12.25 6.99 7.26
CA ILE A 230 -10.81 7.27 7.32
C ILE A 230 -10.19 6.51 8.49
N CYS A 231 -9.02 5.91 8.26
CA CYS A 231 -8.15 5.37 9.30
C CYS A 231 -6.71 5.83 9.02
N VAL A 232 -6.01 6.36 10.03
CA VAL A 232 -4.62 6.77 9.93
C VAL A 232 -3.76 5.78 10.71
N ILE A 233 -2.83 5.12 10.00
CA ILE A 233 -1.88 4.18 10.60
C ILE A 233 -0.46 4.75 10.58
N GLY A 234 0.37 4.32 11.52
CA GLY A 234 1.76 4.69 11.71
C GLY A 234 2.01 5.46 13.00
N ASP A 235 3.23 5.98 13.16
CA ASP A 235 3.64 6.67 14.37
C ASP A 235 3.13 8.12 14.43
N SER A 236 1.90 8.28 14.89
CA SER A 236 1.21 9.57 15.04
C SER A 236 1.91 10.53 16.02
N SER A 237 2.69 10.00 16.97
CA SER A 237 3.41 10.82 17.95
C SER A 237 4.46 11.76 17.34
N LYS A 238 4.91 11.45 16.12
CA LYS A 238 5.85 12.30 15.37
C LYS A 238 5.18 13.41 14.57
N LEU A 239 3.86 13.37 14.41
CA LEU A 239 3.11 14.36 13.65
C LEU A 239 2.93 15.64 14.48
N PRO A 240 2.80 16.82 13.85
CA PRO A 240 2.38 18.03 14.54
C PRO A 240 1.09 17.82 15.35
N ASN A 241 1.00 18.43 16.55
CA ASN A 241 -0.15 18.27 17.44
C ASN A 241 -1.48 18.67 16.79
N SER A 242 -1.48 19.69 15.92
CA SER A 242 -2.65 20.10 15.13
C SER A 242 -3.15 18.95 14.25
N LEU A 243 -2.25 18.35 13.49
CA LEU A 243 -2.53 17.23 12.60
C LEU A 243 -2.97 15.99 13.38
N GLN A 244 -2.37 15.68 14.53
CA GLN A 244 -2.80 14.57 15.37
C GLN A 244 -4.26 14.74 15.85
N LYS A 245 -4.64 15.95 16.26
CA LYS A 245 -6.02 16.25 16.69
C LYS A 245 -6.99 16.12 15.52
N LEU A 246 -6.65 16.74 14.38
CA LEU A 246 -7.47 16.70 13.18
C LEU A 246 -7.66 15.27 12.66
N ALA A 247 -6.60 14.44 12.64
CA ALA A 247 -6.71 13.05 12.24
C ALA A 247 -7.73 12.29 13.10
N ARG A 248 -7.63 12.41 14.43
CA ARG A 248 -8.60 11.79 15.35
C ARG A 248 -10.03 12.29 15.16
N GLU A 249 -10.20 13.60 14.93
CA GLU A 249 -11.51 14.20 14.65
C GLU A 249 -12.13 13.63 13.37
N VAL A 250 -11.34 13.46 12.31
CA VAL A 250 -11.78 12.88 11.03
C VAL A 250 -12.09 11.39 11.17
N GLU A 251 -11.25 10.62 11.86
CA GLU A 251 -11.50 9.20 12.13
C GLU A 251 -12.81 9.00 12.90
N GLU A 252 -13.02 9.76 13.97
CA GLU A 252 -14.26 9.68 14.77
C GLU A 252 -15.48 10.11 13.96
N ALA A 253 -15.39 11.21 13.21
CA ALA A 253 -16.49 11.70 12.38
C ALA A 253 -16.90 10.67 11.31
N THR A 254 -15.95 9.92 10.76
CA THR A 254 -16.17 8.98 9.67
C THR A 254 -16.32 7.52 10.09
N ARG A 255 -16.26 7.20 11.39
CA ARG A 255 -16.21 5.80 11.90
C ARG A 255 -17.38 4.91 11.47
N ASN A 256 -18.56 5.49 11.24
CA ASN A 256 -19.77 4.77 10.87
C ASN A 256 -19.98 4.69 9.34
N ASN A 257 -19.06 5.27 8.56
CA ASN A 257 -19.09 5.17 7.11
C ASN A 257 -18.69 3.76 6.65
N SER A 258 -19.18 3.34 5.49
CA SER A 258 -19.06 1.95 5.03
C SER A 258 -18.92 1.76 3.51
N GLN A 259 -18.87 2.85 2.73
CA GLN A 259 -18.76 2.77 1.27
C GLN A 259 -17.32 2.48 0.82
N LEU A 260 -16.33 3.03 1.52
CA LEU A 260 -14.91 2.77 1.28
C LEU A 260 -14.13 3.02 2.57
N ASP A 261 -13.27 2.08 2.96
CA ASP A 261 -12.26 2.29 3.99
C ASP A 261 -10.99 2.86 3.34
N LEU A 262 -10.64 4.09 3.67
CA LEU A 262 -9.40 4.72 3.23
C LEU A 262 -8.40 4.73 4.38
N ILE A 263 -7.43 3.82 4.32
CA ILE A 263 -6.33 3.73 5.27
C ILE A 263 -5.16 4.59 4.78
N VAL A 264 -4.76 5.58 5.56
CA VAL A 264 -3.66 6.50 5.25
C VAL A 264 -2.47 6.17 6.12
N ALA A 265 -1.42 5.61 5.53
CA ALA A 265 -0.20 5.24 6.25
C ALA A 265 0.77 6.44 6.31
N VAL A 266 0.94 7.00 7.51
CA VAL A 266 1.74 8.21 7.77
C VAL A 266 2.73 7.94 8.89
N SER A 267 4.01 8.24 8.66
CA SER A 267 5.09 7.82 9.56
C SER A 267 5.11 6.30 9.76
N TYR A 268 4.62 5.53 8.78
CA TYR A 268 4.41 4.09 8.89
C TYR A 268 5.67 3.28 8.53
N SER A 269 5.80 2.11 9.14
CA SER A 269 6.86 1.12 8.88
C SER A 269 6.35 -0.27 9.23
N GLY A 270 6.33 -1.20 8.27
CA GLY A 270 5.84 -2.56 8.48
C GLY A 270 6.65 -3.33 9.52
N ARG A 271 7.97 -3.12 9.56
CA ARG A 271 8.80 -3.67 10.65
C ARG A 271 8.39 -3.13 12.02
N ARG A 272 8.07 -1.85 12.11
CA ARG A 272 7.65 -1.23 13.38
C ARG A 272 6.25 -1.71 13.78
N ASP A 273 5.34 -1.86 12.83
CA ASP A 273 4.00 -2.41 13.03
C ASP A 273 4.08 -3.82 13.66
N ILE A 274 4.90 -4.71 13.09
CA ILE A 274 5.20 -6.05 13.66
C ILE A 274 5.75 -5.95 15.09
N VAL A 275 6.75 -5.09 15.33
CA VAL A 275 7.32 -4.91 16.68
C VAL A 275 6.27 -4.39 17.66
N ARG A 276 5.40 -3.47 17.24
CA ARG A 276 4.31 -2.94 18.06
C ARG A 276 3.26 -4.00 18.37
N ALA A 277 2.90 -4.83 17.40
CA ALA A 277 2.01 -5.97 17.62
C ALA A 277 2.60 -6.92 18.68
N CYS A 278 3.87 -7.31 18.55
CA CYS A 278 4.55 -8.12 19.57
C CYS A 278 4.52 -7.46 20.97
N GLN A 279 4.76 -6.16 21.07
CA GLN A 279 4.69 -5.42 22.34
C GLN A 279 3.28 -5.46 22.94
N ARG A 280 2.24 -5.23 22.13
CA ARG A 280 0.84 -5.30 22.58
C ARG A 280 0.47 -6.70 23.08
N ILE A 281 0.87 -7.75 22.36
CA ILE A 281 0.65 -9.14 22.77
C ILE A 281 1.37 -9.42 24.09
N ALA A 282 2.64 -9.03 24.20
CA ALA A 282 3.42 -9.24 25.42
C ALA A 282 2.78 -8.52 26.63
N ASP A 283 2.24 -7.31 26.45
CA ASP A 283 1.51 -6.60 27.49
C ASP A 283 0.21 -7.33 27.86
N LYS A 284 -0.53 -7.89 26.90
CA LYS A 284 -1.73 -8.72 27.18
C LYS A 284 -1.38 -9.98 27.98
N VAL A 285 -0.30 -10.66 27.62
CA VAL A 285 0.22 -11.83 28.35
C VAL A 285 0.64 -11.46 29.77
N LYS A 286 1.40 -10.38 29.93
CA LYS A 286 1.82 -9.87 31.24
C LYS A 286 0.64 -9.55 32.15
N ASN A 287 -0.46 -9.04 31.57
CA ASN A 287 -1.69 -8.72 32.28
C ASN A 287 -2.67 -9.91 32.38
N LYS A 288 -2.25 -11.13 31.99
CA LYS A 288 -3.06 -12.36 32.04
C LYS A 288 -4.38 -12.27 31.25
N LEU A 289 -4.38 -11.51 30.16
CA LEU A 289 -5.52 -11.39 29.25
C LEU A 289 -5.49 -12.45 28.14
N VAL A 290 -4.32 -13.02 27.87
CA VAL A 290 -4.02 -14.01 26.82
C VAL A 290 -2.89 -14.89 27.36
N ASP A 291 -2.95 -16.21 27.18
CA ASP A 291 -1.81 -17.08 27.48
C ASP A 291 -0.86 -17.17 26.28
N PRO A 292 0.47 -17.36 26.47
CA PRO A 292 1.42 -17.45 25.37
C PRO A 292 1.04 -18.47 24.29
N GLU A 293 0.42 -19.58 24.69
CA GLU A 293 -0.04 -20.65 23.83
C GLU A 293 -1.23 -20.27 22.95
N ASP A 294 -1.97 -19.21 23.29
CA ASP A 294 -3.11 -18.69 22.53
C ASP A 294 -2.67 -17.74 21.39
N ILE A 295 -1.37 -17.43 21.28
CA ILE A 295 -0.85 -16.53 20.25
C ILE A 295 -0.88 -17.24 18.90
N THR A 296 -1.87 -16.88 18.09
CA THR A 296 -2.07 -17.36 16.72
C THR A 296 -1.82 -16.28 15.69
N GLU A 297 -1.72 -16.64 14.41
CA GLU A 297 -1.65 -15.65 13.31
C GLU A 297 -2.86 -14.70 13.30
N LEU A 298 -4.05 -15.21 13.66
CA LEU A 298 -5.27 -14.40 13.78
C LEU A 298 -5.14 -13.36 14.90
N LEU A 299 -4.69 -13.77 16.09
CA LEU A 299 -4.45 -12.86 17.20
C LEU A 299 -3.38 -11.84 16.84
N PHE A 300 -2.30 -12.27 16.17
CA PHE A 300 -1.27 -11.37 15.70
C PHE A 300 -1.81 -10.30 14.74
N ALA A 301 -2.65 -10.71 13.79
CA ALA A 301 -3.29 -9.82 12.83
C ALA A 301 -4.20 -8.78 13.51
N GLN A 302 -4.92 -9.16 14.56
CA GLN A 302 -5.75 -8.25 15.35
C GLN A 302 -4.92 -7.18 16.08
N GLU A 303 -3.65 -7.49 16.36
CA GLU A 303 -2.71 -6.54 16.96
C GLU A 303 -1.95 -5.70 15.94
N LEU A 304 -2.17 -5.84 14.62
CA LEU A 304 -1.57 -4.95 13.62
C LEU A 304 -2.39 -3.67 13.45
N GLU A 305 -1.74 -2.59 13.04
CA GLU A 305 -2.42 -1.29 12.86
C GLU A 305 -3.48 -1.30 11.75
N THR A 306 -3.40 -2.24 10.80
CA THR A 306 -4.42 -2.41 9.74
C THR A 306 -5.73 -3.03 10.23
N ASN A 307 -5.81 -3.47 11.49
CA ASN A 307 -7.04 -3.96 12.12
C ASN A 307 -8.07 -2.85 12.42
N CYS A 308 -7.89 -1.64 11.88
CA CYS A 308 -8.90 -0.57 11.91
C CYS A 308 -10.02 -0.74 10.86
N THR A 309 -9.94 -1.77 10.02
CA THR A 309 -10.97 -2.13 9.04
C THR A 309 -11.66 -3.42 9.44
N THR A 310 -12.92 -3.57 9.05
CA THR A 310 -13.77 -4.67 9.54
C THR A 310 -13.52 -5.99 8.81
N ASP A 311 -13.39 -5.97 7.48
CA ASP A 311 -13.58 -7.19 6.67
C ASP A 311 -12.39 -7.57 5.76
N TYR A 312 -11.52 -6.61 5.41
CA TYR A 312 -10.43 -6.84 4.45
C TYR A 312 -9.12 -6.19 4.94
N PRO A 313 -8.44 -6.79 5.94
CA PRO A 313 -7.22 -6.23 6.52
C PRO A 313 -5.97 -6.44 5.65
N TYR A 314 -6.04 -7.32 4.64
CA TYR A 314 -4.91 -7.69 3.78
C TYR A 314 -5.15 -7.28 2.33
N PRO A 315 -4.19 -6.60 1.68
CA PRO A 315 -4.34 -6.19 0.31
C PRO A 315 -4.36 -7.39 -0.63
N ASP A 316 -5.34 -7.40 -1.52
CA ASP A 316 -5.37 -8.31 -2.66
C ASP A 316 -4.32 -7.91 -3.70
N LEU A 317 -4.19 -6.60 -3.93
CA LEU A 317 -3.33 -5.98 -4.93
C LEU A 317 -2.53 -4.84 -4.29
N LEU A 318 -1.21 -4.84 -4.51
CA LEU A 318 -0.32 -3.73 -4.16
C LEU A 318 0.25 -3.12 -5.44
N ILE A 319 -0.08 -1.85 -5.67
CA ILE A 319 0.38 -1.05 -6.79
C ILE A 319 1.58 -0.22 -6.35
N ARG A 320 2.64 -0.18 -7.16
CA ARG A 320 3.73 0.78 -6.99
C ARG A 320 4.07 1.46 -8.31
N THR A 321 4.10 2.79 -8.27
CA THR A 321 4.43 3.65 -9.41
C THR A 321 5.93 3.91 -9.53
N SER A 322 6.32 4.61 -10.59
CA SER A 322 7.66 5.15 -10.87
C SER A 322 8.80 4.14 -11.13
N GLY A 323 8.46 2.88 -11.40
CA GLY A 323 9.37 1.85 -11.90
C GLY A 323 10.20 1.12 -10.83
N GLU A 324 10.01 1.45 -9.55
CA GLU A 324 10.77 0.83 -8.46
C GLU A 324 10.17 -0.53 -8.08
N LEU A 325 10.98 -1.59 -8.09
CA LEU A 325 10.54 -2.98 -7.85
C LEU A 325 10.81 -3.43 -6.41
N ARG A 326 10.16 -2.80 -5.42
CA ARG A 326 10.28 -3.18 -4.00
C ARG A 326 9.07 -2.71 -3.19
N LEU A 327 8.90 -3.24 -1.98
CA LEU A 327 7.82 -2.82 -1.06
C LEU A 327 8.20 -1.61 -0.18
N SER A 328 9.49 -1.32 -0.01
CA SER A 328 9.96 -0.20 0.82
C SER A 328 9.38 -0.21 2.25
N ASN A 329 9.38 -1.37 2.91
CA ASN A 329 8.91 -1.51 4.30
C ASN A 329 7.41 -1.17 4.49
N PHE A 330 6.61 -1.29 3.42
CA PHE A 330 5.17 -1.10 3.45
C PHE A 330 4.45 -2.45 3.59
N LEU A 331 3.48 -2.53 4.52
CA LEU A 331 2.57 -3.66 4.72
C LEU A 331 3.25 -5.04 4.69
N LEU A 332 4.35 -5.21 5.40
CA LEU A 332 5.21 -6.40 5.27
C LEU A 332 4.51 -7.71 5.66
N TRP A 333 3.76 -7.69 6.76
CA TRP A 333 2.98 -8.85 7.19
C TRP A 333 1.78 -9.06 6.26
N GLN A 334 1.04 -7.97 6.02
CA GLN A 334 -0.20 -7.98 5.25
C GLN A 334 0.02 -8.39 3.79
N SER A 335 1.23 -8.17 3.24
CA SER A 335 1.53 -8.41 1.83
C SER A 335 2.02 -9.82 1.49
N ALA A 336 1.93 -10.79 2.41
CA ALA A 336 2.51 -12.12 2.23
C ALA A 336 2.03 -12.86 0.97
N TYR A 337 0.76 -12.67 0.58
CA TYR A 337 0.13 -13.28 -0.60
C TYR A 337 -0.47 -12.24 -1.56
N THR A 338 -0.06 -10.99 -1.43
CA THR A 338 -0.59 -9.89 -2.23
C THR A 338 -0.01 -9.91 -3.64
N GLU A 339 -0.87 -9.71 -4.64
CA GLU A 339 -0.42 -9.54 -6.01
C GLU A 339 0.28 -8.20 -6.18
N LEU A 340 1.44 -8.20 -6.82
CA LEU A 340 2.25 -6.99 -7.00
C LEU A 340 2.13 -6.48 -8.44
N PHE A 341 1.78 -5.20 -8.58
CA PHE A 341 1.74 -4.49 -9.85
C PHE A 341 2.70 -3.30 -9.81
N PHE A 342 3.68 -3.30 -10.70
CA PHE A 342 4.68 -2.25 -10.82
C PHE A 342 4.54 -1.54 -12.16
N THR A 343 4.42 -0.22 -12.14
CA THR A 343 4.37 0.61 -13.36
C THR A 343 5.49 1.65 -13.37
N ARG A 344 5.94 2.02 -14.57
CA ARG A 344 6.89 3.13 -14.78
C ARG A 344 6.21 4.49 -14.72
N THR A 345 4.88 4.56 -14.86
CA THR A 345 4.12 5.80 -14.71
C THR A 345 4.42 6.43 -13.35
N GLN A 346 4.75 7.72 -13.34
CA GLN A 346 5.02 8.45 -12.09
C GLN A 346 3.68 8.80 -11.43
N TRP A 347 3.60 8.81 -10.09
CA TRP A 347 2.33 8.97 -9.38
C TRP A 347 1.46 10.16 -9.86
N PRO A 348 1.99 11.37 -10.12
CA PRO A 348 1.16 12.47 -10.60
C PRO A 348 0.58 12.30 -12.01
N ASP A 349 1.10 11.37 -12.81
CA ASP A 349 0.59 11.02 -14.14
C ASP A 349 -0.26 9.73 -14.09
N PHE A 350 -0.37 9.05 -12.94
CA PHE A 350 -1.13 7.80 -12.79
C PHE A 350 -2.64 8.10 -12.74
N GLY A 351 -3.35 7.75 -13.81
CA GLY A 351 -4.75 8.10 -14.02
C GLY A 351 -5.71 6.91 -14.01
N GLU A 352 -6.93 7.15 -14.51
CA GLU A 352 -7.98 6.14 -14.63
C GLU A 352 -7.55 4.94 -15.48
N ILE A 353 -6.83 5.20 -16.59
CA ILE A 353 -6.36 4.14 -17.50
C ILE A 353 -5.32 3.25 -16.82
N ASP A 354 -4.32 3.83 -16.14
CA ASP A 354 -3.32 3.06 -15.41
C ASP A 354 -3.94 2.26 -14.26
N TYR A 355 -4.93 2.84 -13.57
CA TYR A 355 -5.62 2.13 -12.49
C TYR A 355 -6.45 0.96 -13.02
N LEU A 356 -7.16 1.17 -14.13
CA LEU A 356 -7.88 0.10 -14.83
C LEU A 356 -6.93 -1.01 -15.27
N GLU A 357 -5.78 -0.68 -15.83
CA GLU A 357 -4.75 -1.66 -16.22
C GLU A 357 -4.29 -2.50 -15.03
N ALA A 358 -4.02 -1.87 -13.88
CA ALA A 358 -3.61 -2.58 -12.67
C ALA A 358 -4.69 -3.56 -12.18
N LEU A 359 -5.97 -3.16 -12.21
CA LEU A 359 -7.09 -4.02 -11.82
C LEU A 359 -7.32 -5.16 -12.83
N CYS A 360 -7.23 -4.89 -14.13
CA CYS A 360 -7.30 -5.94 -15.16
C CYS A 360 -6.14 -6.93 -15.03
N SER A 361 -4.92 -6.45 -14.76
CA SER A 361 -3.76 -7.32 -14.52
C SER A 361 -3.99 -8.24 -13.33
N PHE A 362 -4.65 -7.75 -12.28
CA PHE A 362 -5.00 -8.55 -11.12
C PHE A 362 -6.00 -9.67 -11.46
N GLN A 363 -7.08 -9.34 -12.18
CA GLN A 363 -8.12 -10.32 -12.56
C GLN A 363 -7.58 -11.46 -13.43
N ASN A 364 -6.55 -11.20 -14.22
CA ASN A 364 -5.95 -12.18 -15.13
C ASN A 364 -4.94 -13.12 -14.44
N ARG A 365 -4.73 -13.01 -13.13
CA ARG A 365 -3.83 -13.91 -12.39
C ARG A 365 -4.58 -15.09 -11.81
N GLU A 366 -4.01 -16.28 -12.03
CA GLU A 366 -4.45 -17.49 -11.35
C GLU A 366 -3.87 -17.54 -9.94
N ARG A 367 -4.74 -17.37 -8.95
CA ARG A 367 -4.35 -17.41 -7.53
C ARG A 367 -4.28 -18.85 -7.06
N ARG A 368 -3.06 -19.38 -6.94
CA ARG A 368 -2.85 -20.79 -6.59
C ARG A 368 -2.66 -21.06 -5.10
N PHE A 369 -2.34 -20.06 -4.26
CA PHE A 369 -2.15 -20.20 -2.79
C PHE A 369 -1.39 -21.47 -2.35
N GLY A 370 -0.37 -21.88 -3.10
CA GLY A 370 0.40 -23.10 -2.83
C GLY A 370 -0.19 -24.43 -3.34
N GLN A 371 -1.39 -24.41 -3.93
CA GLN A 371 -1.98 -25.53 -4.66
C GLN A 371 -1.28 -25.72 -6.02
N ARG A 372 -1.08 -26.98 -6.42
CA ARG A 372 -0.60 -27.34 -7.76
C ARG A 372 -1.79 -27.82 -8.58
N ASP A 373 -1.85 -27.43 -9.85
CA ASP A 373 -2.78 -28.05 -10.80
C ASP A 373 -2.42 -29.53 -10.91
N VAL A 374 -3.37 -30.40 -10.59
CA VAL A 374 -3.21 -31.87 -10.64
C VAL A 374 -3.48 -32.37 -12.04
#